data_AF-A0A840S8D6-F1
#
_entry.id   AF-A0A840S8D6-F1
#
_cell.length_a   1.000
_cell.length_b   1.000
_cell.length_c   1.000
_cell.angle_alpha   90.00
_cell.angle_beta   90.00
_cell.angle_gamma   90.00
#
_symmetry.space_group_name_H-M   'P 1'
#
loop_
_entity.id
_entity.type
_entity.pdbx_description
1 polymer ?
#
loop_
_entity_poly.entity_id
_entity_poly.type
_entity_poly.pdbx_seq_one_letter_code
_entity_poly.pdbx_strand_id
1 'polypeptide(L)'
;MRVSTANLYDATIAQLQRRQIEMQQTQVQLTSGKKVAEASDDPTGASRVERSLAAIGRVDANQRALEASRNSMTLAESALGDAGEILQQIREALMSAGNASYSDAERVGLASRVAGLRAQLLSIANRPDGSGGYVFSGQGASQPPFLDEPGGVRFNGVPGTVLTGNLENFALTIDGRQAWEQSRSGNGAFVTDDLPNAITGNPARAWIDAGRVTDPQALTGHEYRIEISGTAPAQTYSVTDVTTGGVVVGGPFSAGQSVSFDGLTAQISGPAVDGDSFRITPSTADLRLFDVLDRATAALRTPLRGNAEIQQSNIESLRDLDQVFTTIQNVRSLVGERLNLLDGSETRLSGLKLYNQSERSAAEDLDMTEAISRFEVQKSSYDAALRSYAAVQRLTLFQYLNF
;
A
#
# COMPACT_ATOMS: atom_id res chain seq x y z
N MET A 1 -38.25 -70.64 40.63
CA MET A 1 -38.89 -69.46 40.04
C MET A 1 -38.79 -68.16 40.86
N ARG A 2 -38.25 -68.13 42.10
CA ARG A 2 -38.00 -66.87 42.86
C ARG A 2 -36.76 -66.08 42.41
N VAL A 3 -35.75 -66.75 41.85
CA VAL A 3 -34.52 -66.11 41.35
C VAL A 3 -34.74 -65.47 39.97
N SER A 4 -35.65 -66.03 39.15
CA SER A 4 -36.01 -65.46 37.85
C SER A 4 -36.85 -64.18 37.96
N THR A 5 -37.68 -64.04 39.00
CA THR A 5 -38.49 -62.84 39.25
C THR A 5 -37.68 -61.67 39.82
N ALA A 6 -36.68 -61.93 40.67
CA ALA A 6 -35.75 -60.88 41.14
C ALA A 6 -34.93 -60.29 39.98
N ASN A 7 -34.36 -61.14 39.12
CA ASN A 7 -33.61 -60.70 37.93
C ASN A 7 -34.48 -59.92 36.92
N LEU A 8 -35.78 -60.24 36.79
CA LEU A 8 -36.72 -59.49 35.95
C LEU A 8 -37.05 -58.10 36.51
N TYR A 9 -37.12 -57.98 37.83
CA TYR A 9 -37.39 -56.72 38.51
C TYR A 9 -36.21 -55.75 38.44
N ASP A 10 -35.00 -56.25 38.69
CA ASP A 10 -33.77 -55.45 38.58
C ASP A 10 -33.52 -55.03 37.13
N ALA A 11 -33.80 -55.91 36.15
CA ALA A 11 -33.69 -55.58 34.73
C ALA A 11 -34.69 -54.49 34.30
N THR A 12 -35.92 -54.51 34.84
CA THR A 12 -36.95 -53.50 34.52
C THR A 12 -36.65 -52.14 35.17
N ILE A 13 -36.16 -52.11 36.42
CA ILE A 13 -35.71 -50.86 37.06
C ILE A 13 -34.50 -50.27 36.32
N ALA A 14 -33.50 -51.09 35.99
CA ALA A 14 -32.33 -50.65 35.22
C ALA A 14 -32.74 -50.12 33.83
N GLN A 15 -33.81 -50.64 33.24
CA GLN A 15 -34.34 -50.15 31.97
C GLN A 15 -35.12 -48.83 32.12
N LEU A 16 -35.86 -48.64 33.21
CA LEU A 16 -36.52 -47.36 33.53
C LEU A 16 -35.51 -46.26 33.83
N GLN A 17 -34.48 -46.54 34.61
CA GLN A 17 -33.40 -45.60 34.90
C GLN A 17 -32.66 -45.18 33.63
N ARG A 18 -32.34 -46.12 32.74
CA ARG A 18 -31.74 -45.81 31.43
C ARG A 18 -32.62 -44.87 30.60
N ARG A 19 -33.92 -45.15 30.48
CA ARG A 19 -34.87 -44.28 29.75
C ARG A 19 -35.01 -42.90 30.37
N GLN A 20 -34.98 -42.80 31.70
CA GLN A 20 -35.02 -41.52 32.40
C GLN A 20 -33.76 -40.69 32.09
N ILE A 21 -32.58 -41.30 32.08
CA ILE A 21 -31.31 -40.65 31.72
C ILE A 21 -31.34 -40.17 30.26
N GLU A 22 -31.75 -41.03 29.33
CA GLU A 22 -31.88 -40.67 27.90
C GLU A 22 -32.84 -39.48 27.68
N MET A 23 -33.99 -39.48 28.37
CA MET A 23 -34.95 -38.39 28.29
C MET A 23 -34.39 -37.08 28.89
N GLN A 24 -33.67 -37.16 30.02
CA GLN A 24 -32.99 -36.02 30.62
C GLN A 24 -31.91 -35.44 29.70
N GLN A 25 -31.13 -36.29 29.04
CA GLN A 25 -30.13 -35.86 28.06
C GLN A 25 -30.77 -35.11 26.89
N THR A 26 -31.81 -35.68 26.28
CA THR A 26 -32.54 -34.99 25.19
C THR A 26 -33.16 -33.68 25.67
N GLN A 27 -33.67 -33.62 26.90
CA GLN A 27 -34.18 -32.38 27.49
C GLN A 27 -33.08 -31.31 27.63
N VAL A 28 -31.88 -31.69 28.08
CA VAL A 28 -30.73 -30.77 28.17
C VAL A 28 -30.32 -30.28 26.78
N GLN A 29 -30.27 -31.17 25.78
CA GLN A 29 -30.00 -30.82 24.38
C GLN A 29 -31.05 -29.84 23.84
N LEU A 30 -32.34 -30.08 24.09
CA LEU A 30 -33.43 -29.18 23.69
C LEU A 30 -33.32 -27.80 24.35
N THR A 31 -32.95 -27.75 25.63
CA THR A 31 -32.81 -26.46 26.35
C THR A 31 -31.55 -25.68 25.96
N SER A 32 -30.46 -26.37 25.63
CA SER A 32 -29.19 -25.74 25.21
C SER A 32 -29.13 -25.45 23.72
N GLY A 33 -29.96 -26.14 22.92
CA GLY A 33 -29.95 -26.13 21.47
C GLY A 33 -28.72 -26.77 20.82
N LYS A 34 -27.92 -27.48 21.61
CA LYS A 34 -26.69 -28.12 21.15
C LYS A 34 -26.82 -29.64 21.24
N LYS A 35 -26.38 -30.31 20.18
CA LYS A 35 -26.19 -31.76 20.16
C LYS A 35 -24.99 -32.17 21.01
N VAL A 36 -23.93 -31.37 21.00
CA VAL A 36 -22.70 -31.60 21.77
C VAL A 36 -22.53 -30.45 22.77
N ALA A 37 -22.87 -30.70 24.03
CA ALA A 37 -22.74 -29.70 25.09
C ALA A 37 -21.43 -29.90 25.87
N GLU A 38 -21.05 -31.14 26.13
CA GLU A 38 -19.80 -31.52 26.77
C GLU A 38 -18.94 -32.40 25.86
N ALA A 39 -17.62 -32.36 26.02
CA ALA A 39 -16.70 -33.19 25.23
C ALA A 39 -16.90 -34.70 25.47
N SER A 40 -17.52 -35.08 26.59
CA SER A 40 -17.93 -36.44 26.91
C SER A 40 -19.12 -36.94 26.08
N ASP A 41 -19.95 -36.05 25.54
CA ASP A 41 -21.14 -36.42 24.75
C ASP A 41 -20.76 -36.96 23.36
N ASP A 42 -19.82 -36.28 22.70
CA ASP A 42 -19.22 -36.69 21.43
C ASP A 42 -17.79 -36.12 21.32
N PRO A 43 -16.75 -36.90 21.67
CA PRO A 43 -15.37 -36.41 21.63
C PRO A 43 -14.91 -36.06 20.21
N THR A 44 -15.49 -36.66 19.17
CA THR A 44 -15.15 -36.37 17.77
C THR A 44 -15.83 -35.10 17.28
N GLY A 45 -17.10 -34.89 17.65
CA GLY A 45 -17.85 -33.66 17.43
C GLY A 45 -17.19 -32.47 18.13
N ALA A 46 -16.87 -32.61 19.42
CA ALA A 46 -16.16 -31.59 20.18
C ALA A 46 -14.80 -31.23 19.56
N SER A 47 -14.03 -32.21 19.09
CA SER A 47 -12.76 -31.96 18.39
C SER A 47 -12.93 -31.21 17.06
N ARG A 48 -14.07 -31.36 16.37
CA ARG A 48 -14.39 -30.57 15.16
C ARG A 48 -14.77 -29.14 15.54
N VAL A 49 -15.61 -28.96 16.56
CA VAL A 49 -16.01 -27.65 17.10
C VAL A 49 -14.79 -26.83 17.50
N GLU A 50 -13.88 -27.39 18.29
CA GLU A 50 -12.67 -26.69 18.75
C GLU A 50 -11.77 -26.26 17.58
N ARG A 51 -11.58 -27.13 16.57
CA ARG A 51 -10.81 -26.77 15.37
C ARG A 51 -11.46 -25.62 14.60
N SER A 52 -12.77 -25.65 14.43
CA SER A 52 -13.53 -24.58 13.78
C SER A 52 -13.46 -23.27 14.57
N LEU A 53 -13.58 -23.32 15.91
CA LEU A 53 -13.44 -22.15 16.77
C LEU A 53 -12.05 -21.53 16.68
N ALA A 54 -11.00 -22.34 16.74
CA ALA A 54 -9.62 -21.87 16.57
C ALA A 54 -9.40 -21.26 15.18
N ALA A 55 -10.01 -21.82 14.14
CA ALA A 55 -9.96 -21.26 12.79
C ALA A 55 -10.70 -19.93 12.69
N ILE A 56 -11.91 -19.81 13.24
CA ILE A 56 -12.67 -18.55 13.29
C ILE A 56 -11.87 -17.47 14.03
N GLY A 57 -11.28 -17.79 15.19
CA GLY A 57 -10.47 -16.83 15.94
C GLY A 57 -9.25 -16.31 15.16
N ARG A 58 -8.59 -17.17 14.36
CA ARG A 58 -7.52 -16.76 13.44
C ARG A 58 -8.04 -15.84 12.33
N VAL A 59 -9.21 -16.15 11.76
CA VAL A 59 -9.83 -15.31 10.73
C VAL A 59 -10.20 -13.94 11.31
N ASP A 60 -10.76 -13.88 12.51
CA ASP A 60 -11.12 -12.61 13.17
C ASP A 60 -9.89 -11.74 13.47
N ALA A 61 -8.76 -12.37 13.85
CA ALA A 61 -7.49 -11.65 13.98
C ALA A 61 -7.00 -11.10 12.63
N ASN A 62 -7.09 -11.90 11.56
CA ASN A 62 -6.72 -11.47 10.22
C ASN A 62 -7.63 -10.36 9.67
N GLN A 63 -8.94 -10.41 9.95
CA GLN A 63 -9.88 -9.35 9.54
C GLN A 63 -9.54 -8.01 10.20
N ARG A 64 -9.21 -8.00 11.50
CA ARG A 64 -8.75 -6.77 12.19
C ARG A 64 -7.43 -6.24 11.62
N ALA A 65 -6.50 -7.14 11.30
CA ALA A 65 -5.23 -6.77 10.68
C ALA A 65 -5.42 -6.18 9.27
N LEU A 66 -6.33 -6.77 8.48
CA LEU A 66 -6.73 -6.29 7.16
C LEU A 66 -7.35 -4.90 7.25
N GLU A 67 -8.28 -4.69 8.20
CA GLU A 67 -8.94 -3.39 8.39
C GLU A 67 -7.94 -2.29 8.77
N ALA A 68 -6.98 -2.59 9.65
CA ALA A 68 -5.90 -1.66 9.99
C ALA A 68 -5.05 -1.30 8.75
N SER A 69 -4.69 -2.30 7.94
CA SER A 69 -3.97 -2.09 6.67
C SER A 69 -4.78 -1.25 5.69
N ARG A 70 -6.07 -1.56 5.50
CA ARG A 70 -6.98 -0.83 4.62
C ARG A 70 -7.06 0.64 5.02
N ASN A 71 -7.24 0.94 6.31
CA ASN A 71 -7.29 2.31 6.80
C ASN A 71 -6.00 3.07 6.47
N SER A 72 -4.83 2.45 6.68
CA SER A 72 -3.54 3.06 6.36
C SER A 72 -3.36 3.27 4.84
N MET A 73 -3.67 2.27 4.01
CA MET A 73 -3.55 2.37 2.56
C MET A 73 -4.52 3.38 1.96
N THR A 74 -5.76 3.49 2.47
CA THR A 74 -6.72 4.52 2.05
C THR A 74 -6.23 5.91 2.40
N LEU A 75 -5.63 6.10 3.58
CA LEU A 75 -5.06 7.39 3.97
C LEU A 75 -3.84 7.76 3.13
N ALA A 76 -2.97 6.79 2.82
CA ALA A 76 -1.87 6.97 1.88
C ALA A 76 -2.36 7.38 0.49
N GLU A 77 -3.35 6.68 -0.04
CA GLU A 77 -3.94 6.94 -1.36
C GLU A 77 -4.50 8.36 -1.44
N SER A 78 -5.24 8.79 -0.42
CA SER A 78 -5.74 10.16 -0.32
C SER A 78 -4.58 11.17 -0.25
N ALA A 79 -3.56 10.91 0.56
CA ALA A 79 -2.42 11.81 0.68
C ALA A 79 -1.62 11.94 -0.62
N LEU A 80 -1.44 10.86 -1.37
CA LEU A 80 -0.79 10.89 -2.69
C LEU A 80 -1.66 11.60 -3.74
N GLY A 81 -2.99 11.46 -3.64
CA GLY A 81 -3.95 12.25 -4.43
C GLY A 81 -3.79 13.75 -4.19
N ASP A 82 -3.84 14.17 -2.92
CA ASP A 82 -3.65 15.58 -2.51
C ASP A 82 -2.30 16.11 -2.99
N ALA A 83 -1.22 15.32 -2.85
CA ALA A 83 0.10 15.71 -3.33
C ALA A 83 0.12 15.93 -4.85
N GLY A 84 -0.56 15.08 -5.62
CA GLY A 84 -0.70 15.25 -7.07
C GLY A 84 -1.35 16.58 -7.45
N GLU A 85 -2.39 17.02 -6.74
CA GLU A 85 -3.04 18.32 -6.98
C GLU A 85 -2.10 19.49 -6.67
N ILE A 86 -1.35 19.41 -5.55
CA ILE A 86 -0.39 20.45 -5.18
C ILE A 86 0.75 20.55 -6.21
N LEU A 87 1.25 19.42 -6.71
CA LEU A 87 2.29 19.42 -7.74
C LEU A 87 1.82 20.05 -9.05
N GLN A 88 0.56 19.87 -9.44
CA GLN A 88 0.01 20.58 -10.60
C GLN A 88 -0.01 22.10 -10.39
N GLN A 89 -0.41 22.56 -9.20
CA GLN A 89 -0.38 23.99 -8.87
C GLN A 89 1.04 24.57 -8.87
N ILE A 90 2.03 23.79 -8.44
CA ILE A 90 3.45 24.17 -8.52
C ILE A 90 3.88 24.25 -9.99
N ARG A 91 3.51 23.26 -10.80
CA ARG A 91 3.81 23.23 -12.24
C ARG A 91 3.27 24.48 -12.94
N GLU A 92 2.02 24.86 -12.66
CA GLU A 92 1.42 26.09 -13.17
C GLU A 92 2.20 27.35 -12.76
N ALA A 93 2.63 27.43 -11.50
CA ALA A 93 3.42 28.54 -11.00
C ALA A 93 4.80 28.62 -11.68
N LEU A 94 5.46 27.49 -11.92
CA LEU A 94 6.74 27.42 -12.63
C LEU A 94 6.58 27.74 -14.13
N MET A 95 5.53 27.22 -14.78
CA MET A 95 5.22 27.58 -16.16
C MET A 95 5.00 29.10 -16.32
N SER A 96 4.29 29.72 -15.37
CA SER A 96 4.14 31.18 -15.31
C SER A 96 5.48 31.89 -15.09
N ALA A 97 6.32 31.34 -14.22
CA ALA A 97 7.67 31.85 -13.99
C ALA A 97 8.57 31.78 -15.23
N GLY A 98 8.33 30.85 -16.16
CA GLY A 98 9.06 30.80 -17.43
C GLY A 98 8.82 32.01 -18.35
N ASN A 99 7.84 32.88 -18.07
CA ASN A 99 7.55 34.05 -18.89
C ASN A 99 8.69 35.08 -18.83
N ALA A 100 9.29 35.39 -19.99
CA ALA A 100 10.41 36.33 -20.10
C ALA A 100 10.06 37.77 -19.70
N SER A 101 8.77 38.16 -19.75
CA SER A 101 8.33 39.52 -19.43
C SER A 101 8.17 39.79 -17.93
N TYR A 102 8.30 38.77 -17.08
CA TYR A 102 8.15 38.93 -15.62
C TYR A 102 9.38 39.55 -15.00
N SER A 103 9.14 40.56 -14.18
CA SER A 103 10.13 41.22 -13.33
C SER A 103 10.61 40.33 -12.18
N ASP A 104 11.75 40.68 -11.60
CA ASP A 104 12.30 40.00 -10.41
C ASP A 104 11.30 40.01 -9.25
N ALA A 105 10.57 41.10 -9.05
CA ALA A 105 9.56 41.21 -8.00
C ALA A 105 8.39 40.22 -8.21
N GLU A 106 7.92 40.06 -9.45
CA GLU A 106 6.87 39.08 -9.78
C GLU A 106 7.36 37.64 -9.57
N ARG A 107 8.61 37.35 -9.93
CA ARG A 107 9.23 36.03 -9.69
C ARG A 107 9.39 35.71 -8.20
N VAL A 108 9.74 36.70 -7.38
CA VAL A 108 9.76 36.54 -5.91
C VAL A 108 8.36 36.25 -5.34
N GLY A 109 7.31 36.84 -5.93
CA GLY A 109 5.92 36.50 -5.63
C GLY A 109 5.60 35.04 -5.93
N LEU A 110 5.99 34.55 -7.11
CA LEU A 110 5.82 33.13 -7.49
C LEU A 110 6.64 32.20 -6.59
N ALA A 111 7.88 32.57 -6.23
CA ALA A 111 8.70 31.82 -5.29
C ALA A 111 8.01 31.66 -3.93
N SER A 112 7.33 32.70 -3.45
CA SER A 112 6.58 32.66 -2.20
C SER A 112 5.35 31.74 -2.29
N ARG A 113 4.69 31.69 -3.45
CA ARG A 113 3.62 30.72 -3.73
C ARG A 113 4.14 29.28 -3.73
N VAL A 114 5.24 29.01 -4.44
CA VAL A 114 5.87 27.68 -4.49
C VAL A 114 6.31 27.23 -3.08
N ALA A 115 6.90 28.13 -2.29
CA ALA A 115 7.29 27.83 -0.91
C ALA A 115 6.08 27.48 -0.01
N GLY A 116 4.94 28.14 -0.18
CA GLY A 116 3.71 27.80 0.52
C GLY A 116 3.17 26.41 0.14
N LEU A 117 3.20 26.08 -1.16
CA LEU A 117 2.81 24.76 -1.66
C LEU A 117 3.77 23.65 -1.22
N ARG A 118 5.08 23.93 -1.17
CA ARG A 118 6.10 23.05 -0.58
C ARG A 118 5.78 22.72 0.88
N ALA A 119 5.42 23.71 1.68
CA ALA A 119 5.06 23.50 3.09
C ALA A 119 3.80 22.62 3.24
N GLN A 120 2.82 22.76 2.34
CA GLN A 120 1.66 21.87 2.29
C GLN A 120 2.06 20.43 1.92
N LEU A 121 2.94 20.24 0.93
CA LEU A 121 3.49 18.92 0.59
C LEU A 121 4.24 18.28 1.76
N LEU A 122 4.99 19.06 2.55
CA LEU A 122 5.65 18.55 3.74
C LEU A 122 4.65 18.05 4.80
N SER A 123 3.54 18.78 4.98
CA SER A 123 2.44 18.33 5.84
C SER A 123 1.80 17.02 5.33
N ILE A 124 1.64 16.89 4.00
CA ILE A 124 1.13 15.67 3.38
C ILE A 124 2.10 14.49 3.55
N ALA A 125 3.41 14.71 3.35
CA ALA A 125 4.44 13.69 3.55
C ALA A 125 4.49 13.23 5.03
N ASN A 126 4.12 14.10 5.97
CA ASN A 126 4.00 13.82 7.39
C ASN A 126 2.54 13.55 7.82
N ARG A 127 1.71 12.93 6.98
CA ARG A 127 0.33 12.56 7.33
C ARG A 127 0.31 11.57 8.52
N PRO A 128 -0.34 11.90 9.66
CA PRO A 128 -0.46 11.00 10.78
C PRO A 128 -1.43 9.86 10.45
N ASP A 129 -1.18 8.65 10.96
CA ASP A 129 -2.03 7.48 10.73
C ASP A 129 -3.26 7.38 11.66
N GLY A 130 -3.41 8.32 12.60
CA GLY A 130 -4.49 8.36 13.59
C GLY A 130 -4.26 7.47 14.82
N SER A 131 -3.21 6.65 14.85
CA SER A 131 -2.83 5.75 15.93
C SER A 131 -1.56 6.17 16.69
N GLY A 132 -1.04 7.37 16.39
CA GLY A 132 0.19 7.92 16.97
C GLY A 132 1.43 7.72 16.10
N GLY A 133 1.28 7.17 14.90
CA GLY A 133 2.33 7.06 13.89
C GLY A 133 2.04 7.90 12.65
N TYR A 134 2.78 7.62 11.58
CA TYR A 134 2.70 8.31 10.30
C TYR A 134 2.64 7.31 9.15
N VAL A 135 1.87 7.65 8.12
CA VAL A 135 1.60 6.75 6.99
C VAL A 135 2.87 6.48 6.16
N PHE A 136 3.68 7.51 5.93
CA PHE A 136 4.90 7.44 5.12
C PHE A 136 6.17 7.24 5.97
N SER A 137 6.06 6.55 7.10
CA SER A 137 7.16 6.39 8.07
C SER A 137 8.12 5.23 7.80
N GLY A 138 7.91 4.46 6.75
CA GLY A 138 8.71 3.26 6.50
C GLY A 138 8.42 2.17 7.53
N GLN A 139 9.41 1.70 8.29
CA GLN A 139 9.21 0.71 9.38
C GLN A 139 8.62 1.29 10.68
N GLY A 140 7.93 2.43 10.60
CA GLY A 140 7.27 3.08 11.72
C GLY A 140 8.12 4.18 12.33
N ALA A 141 7.45 5.26 12.75
CA ALA A 141 8.04 6.37 13.48
C ALA A 141 6.98 7.00 14.39
N SER A 142 7.37 7.35 15.62
CA SER A 142 6.55 8.14 16.56
C SER A 142 6.81 9.65 16.44
N GLN A 143 7.71 10.03 15.54
CA GLN A 143 8.07 11.42 15.20
C GLN A 143 7.83 11.63 13.70
N PRO A 144 7.65 12.88 13.24
CA PRO A 144 7.48 13.18 11.82
C PRO A 144 8.61 12.57 10.98
N PRO A 145 8.30 11.74 9.96
CA PRO A 145 9.31 11.06 9.17
C PRO A 145 10.10 12.01 8.25
N PHE A 146 9.58 13.18 7.91
CA PHE A 146 10.27 14.18 7.09
C PHE A 146 10.52 15.45 7.91
N LEU A 147 11.80 15.77 8.13
CA LEU A 147 12.22 16.95 8.87
C LEU A 147 12.80 17.99 7.92
N ASP A 148 12.43 19.25 8.12
CA ASP A 148 12.96 20.39 7.36
C ASP A 148 14.18 20.96 8.11
N GLU A 149 15.37 20.70 7.59
CA GLU A 149 16.64 21.07 8.22
C GLU A 149 17.44 22.06 7.34
N PRO A 150 18.45 22.75 7.89
CA PRO A 150 19.39 23.53 7.09
C PRO A 150 20.12 22.62 6.07
N GLY A 151 19.63 22.58 4.83
CA GLY A 151 20.08 21.63 3.80
C GLY A 151 18.96 20.85 3.10
N GLY A 152 17.70 21.18 3.38
CA GLY A 152 16.52 20.62 2.74
C GLY A 152 15.80 19.62 3.62
N VAL A 153 14.71 19.03 3.09
CA VAL A 153 13.95 18.01 3.81
C VAL A 153 14.67 16.67 3.75
N ARG A 154 14.80 16.01 4.90
CA ARG A 154 15.43 14.69 5.02
C ARG A 154 14.47 13.70 5.66
N PHE A 155 14.49 12.46 5.16
CA PHE A 155 13.83 11.35 5.82
C PHE A 155 14.57 10.93 7.09
N ASN A 156 13.87 11.01 8.22
CA ASN A 156 14.32 10.61 9.55
C ASN A 156 13.56 9.38 10.03
N GLY A 157 13.70 8.27 9.30
CA GLY A 157 13.06 7.00 9.60
C GLY A 157 13.85 5.80 9.10
N VAL A 158 13.32 4.61 9.32
CA VAL A 158 13.92 3.37 8.82
C VAL A 158 13.21 2.95 7.52
N PRO A 159 13.94 2.74 6.40
CA PRO A 159 13.34 2.31 5.13
C PRO A 159 12.63 0.96 5.25
N GLY A 160 11.62 0.72 4.40
CA GLY A 160 10.82 -0.51 4.39
C GLY A 160 9.38 -0.29 4.82
N THR A 161 8.69 -1.35 5.26
CA THR A 161 7.26 -1.29 5.61
C THR A 161 6.99 -2.13 6.85
N VAL A 162 6.11 -1.67 7.72
CA VAL A 162 5.58 -2.49 8.82
C VAL A 162 4.54 -3.43 8.26
N LEU A 163 4.61 -4.70 8.65
CA LEU A 163 3.67 -5.75 8.26
C LEU A 163 2.90 -6.24 9.49
N THR A 164 1.70 -6.75 9.28
CA THR A 164 0.84 -7.29 10.35
C THR A 164 1.38 -8.55 11.02
N GLY A 165 2.36 -9.25 10.43
CA GLY A 165 3.00 -10.45 11.01
C GLY A 165 2.11 -11.69 11.03
N ASN A 166 0.92 -11.64 10.41
CA ASN A 166 0.05 -12.78 10.18
C ASN A 166 0.44 -13.50 8.87
N LEU A 167 -0.21 -14.63 8.56
CA LEU A 167 0.09 -15.42 7.35
C LEU A 167 0.06 -14.61 6.03
N GLU A 168 -0.69 -13.51 6.00
CA GLU A 168 -0.90 -12.68 4.79
C GLU A 168 -0.07 -11.39 4.80
N ASN A 169 0.57 -11.04 5.91
CA ASN A 169 1.50 -9.93 6.06
C ASN A 169 1.06 -8.64 5.34
N PHE A 170 -0.10 -8.11 5.71
CA PHE A 170 -0.60 -6.85 5.14
C PHE A 170 0.27 -5.66 5.56
N ALA A 171 0.48 -4.71 4.65
CA ALA A 171 1.26 -3.52 4.93
C ALA A 171 0.49 -2.51 5.80
N LEU A 172 1.11 -2.03 6.87
CA LEU A 172 0.55 -1.01 7.77
C LEU A 172 1.12 0.39 7.52
N THR A 173 2.19 0.49 6.74
CA THR A 173 2.86 1.74 6.40
C THR A 173 3.42 1.69 4.98
N ILE A 174 3.87 2.84 4.49
CA ILE A 174 4.57 2.98 3.22
C ILE A 174 5.96 3.55 3.49
N ASP A 175 6.95 3.08 2.72
CA ASP A 175 8.25 3.74 2.66
C ASP A 175 8.12 5.09 1.96
N GLY A 176 8.07 6.16 2.75
CA GLY A 176 7.94 7.52 2.22
C GLY A 176 9.07 7.89 1.26
N ARG A 177 10.26 7.29 1.38
CA ARG A 177 11.38 7.60 0.50
C ARG A 177 11.07 7.24 -0.96
N GLN A 178 10.32 6.16 -1.18
CA GLN A 178 9.90 5.76 -2.52
C GLN A 178 9.01 6.82 -3.18
N ALA A 179 8.20 7.54 -2.40
CA ALA A 179 7.33 8.59 -2.91
C ALA A 179 8.04 9.95 -3.05
N TRP A 180 8.90 10.30 -2.11
CA TRP A 180 9.36 11.69 -1.94
C TRP A 180 10.87 11.90 -2.18
N GLU A 181 11.71 10.86 -2.12
CA GLU A 181 13.18 10.98 -2.19
C GLU A 181 13.85 10.15 -3.30
N GLN A 182 13.12 9.26 -3.98
CA GLN A 182 13.69 8.27 -4.90
C GLN A 182 13.14 8.39 -6.33
N SER A 183 12.78 9.61 -6.74
CA SER A 183 12.41 9.86 -8.13
C SER A 183 13.64 9.75 -9.03
N ARG A 184 13.40 9.45 -10.31
CA ARG A 184 14.48 9.51 -11.30
C ARG A 184 14.77 10.97 -11.64
N SER A 185 16.05 11.32 -11.70
CA SER A 185 16.51 12.63 -12.18
C SER A 185 16.35 12.75 -13.69
N GLY A 186 16.36 13.97 -14.22
CA GLY A 186 16.43 14.13 -15.67
C GLY A 186 15.08 13.96 -16.35
N ASN A 187 15.10 13.49 -17.59
CA ASN A 187 13.91 13.01 -18.29
C ASN A 187 13.58 11.54 -17.95
N GLY A 188 14.20 10.98 -16.89
CA GLY A 188 14.09 9.58 -16.49
C GLY A 188 15.17 8.66 -17.08
N ALA A 189 15.86 9.10 -18.14
CA ALA A 189 16.98 8.37 -18.76
C ALA A 189 18.31 9.12 -18.58
N PHE A 190 18.31 10.44 -18.76
CA PHE A 190 19.46 11.31 -18.58
C PHE A 190 19.04 12.71 -18.12
N VAL A 191 20.01 13.44 -17.59
CA VAL A 191 19.91 14.81 -17.11
C VAL A 191 20.65 15.69 -18.10
N THR A 192 19.99 16.73 -18.61
CA THR A 192 20.63 17.87 -19.27
C THR A 192 20.77 19.02 -18.27
N ASP A 193 21.95 19.63 -18.20
CA ASP A 193 22.21 20.85 -17.42
C ASP A 193 23.08 21.81 -18.23
N ASP A 194 23.00 23.11 -17.96
CA ASP A 194 23.98 24.08 -18.47
C ASP A 194 25.29 24.01 -17.68
N LEU A 195 26.36 24.44 -18.33
CA LEU A 195 27.65 24.66 -17.71
C LEU A 195 28.05 26.13 -17.89
N PRO A 196 28.89 26.68 -16.99
CA PRO A 196 29.52 27.96 -17.24
C PRO A 196 30.21 27.95 -18.61
N ASN A 197 30.10 29.05 -19.33
CA ASN A 197 30.73 29.25 -20.61
C ASN A 197 32.25 29.01 -20.47
N ALA A 198 32.79 28.11 -21.30
CA ALA A 198 34.16 27.60 -21.20
C ALA A 198 35.24 28.67 -21.39
N ILE A 199 34.90 29.80 -22.03
CA ILE A 199 35.83 30.90 -22.30
C ILE A 199 35.71 31.99 -21.23
N THR A 200 34.48 32.39 -20.89
CA THR A 200 34.23 33.56 -20.03
C THR A 200 33.99 33.20 -18.56
N GLY A 201 33.62 31.97 -18.24
CA GLY A 201 33.19 31.53 -16.91
C GLY A 201 31.81 32.05 -16.48
N ASN A 202 31.14 32.85 -17.31
CA ASN A 202 29.80 33.36 -17.06
C ASN A 202 28.74 32.29 -17.37
N PRO A 203 27.48 32.46 -16.93
CA PRO A 203 26.39 31.59 -17.35
C PRO A 203 26.23 31.54 -18.87
N ALA A 204 25.81 30.39 -19.40
CA ALA A 204 25.59 30.20 -20.83
C ALA A 204 24.51 31.14 -21.37
N ARG A 205 24.63 31.56 -22.65
CA ARG A 205 23.65 32.45 -23.30
C ARG A 205 22.57 31.70 -24.07
N ALA A 206 22.79 30.43 -24.35
CA ALA A 206 21.78 29.48 -24.78
C ALA A 206 21.32 28.58 -23.62
N TRP A 207 20.20 27.90 -23.82
CA TRP A 207 19.67 26.90 -22.90
C TRP A 207 19.39 25.60 -23.65
N ILE A 208 19.44 24.49 -22.93
CA ILE A 208 19.18 23.14 -23.45
C ILE A 208 17.82 22.67 -22.93
N ASP A 209 17.07 21.96 -23.77
CA ASP A 209 15.83 21.31 -23.32
C ASP A 209 16.11 20.08 -22.44
N ALA A 210 15.05 19.40 -22.00
CA ALA A 210 15.17 18.17 -21.21
C ALA A 210 15.74 16.97 -22.02
N GLY A 211 15.83 17.10 -23.34
CA GLY A 211 16.13 16.03 -24.26
C GLY A 211 15.13 14.87 -24.22
N ARG A 212 15.34 13.90 -25.10
CA ARG A 212 14.60 12.62 -25.11
C ARG A 212 15.47 11.50 -25.65
N VAL A 213 15.09 10.26 -25.33
CA VAL A 213 15.67 9.06 -25.94
C VAL A 213 14.97 8.81 -27.29
N THR A 214 15.73 8.70 -28.37
CA THR A 214 15.23 8.36 -29.70
C THR A 214 15.45 6.89 -30.05
N ASP A 215 16.53 6.29 -29.55
CA ASP A 215 16.83 4.86 -29.70
C ASP A 215 17.36 4.28 -28.39
N PRO A 216 16.52 3.54 -27.63
CA PRO A 216 16.93 2.91 -26.38
C PRO A 216 18.06 1.87 -26.54
N GLN A 217 18.24 1.26 -27.71
CA GLN A 217 19.27 0.25 -27.92
C GLN A 217 20.66 0.86 -28.11
N ALA A 218 20.73 2.14 -28.48
CA ALA A 218 21.98 2.87 -28.69
C ALA A 218 22.49 3.57 -27.41
N LEU A 219 21.74 3.54 -26.31
CA LEU A 219 22.13 4.18 -25.06
C LEU A 219 23.37 3.51 -24.44
N THR A 220 24.40 4.32 -24.21
CA THR A 220 25.68 3.89 -23.63
C THR A 220 25.71 3.98 -22.11
N GLY A 221 24.91 4.88 -21.52
CA GLY A 221 24.99 5.24 -20.10
C GLY A 221 26.22 6.10 -19.76
N HIS A 222 26.85 6.73 -20.75
CA HIS A 222 28.01 7.60 -20.55
C HIS A 222 27.60 9.06 -20.23
N GLU A 223 28.57 9.82 -19.73
CA GLU A 223 28.48 11.28 -19.61
C GLU A 223 29.00 11.98 -20.86
N TYR A 224 28.29 13.04 -21.29
CA TYR A 224 28.64 13.81 -22.47
C TYR A 224 28.71 15.31 -22.17
N ARG A 225 29.50 16.01 -22.96
CA ARG A 225 29.58 17.47 -23.00
C ARG A 225 29.30 17.94 -24.42
N ILE A 226 28.35 18.86 -24.56
CA ILE A 226 28.12 19.59 -25.80
C ILE A 226 28.78 20.95 -25.67
N GLU A 227 29.61 21.34 -26.63
CA GLU A 227 30.28 22.63 -26.67
C GLU A 227 29.99 23.34 -27.99
N ILE A 228 29.62 24.62 -27.90
CA ILE A 228 29.38 25.50 -29.03
C ILE A 228 30.62 26.34 -29.28
N SER A 229 31.08 26.38 -30.53
CA SER A 229 32.26 27.12 -30.93
C SER A 229 32.01 28.05 -32.11
N GLY A 230 32.70 29.17 -32.12
CA GLY A 230 32.67 30.19 -33.17
C GLY A 230 31.55 31.23 -33.00
N THR A 231 31.39 32.06 -34.04
CA THR A 231 30.47 33.20 -34.04
C THR A 231 29.35 33.03 -35.06
N ALA A 232 28.13 33.43 -34.70
CA ALA A 232 26.98 33.36 -35.60
C ALA A 232 27.23 34.13 -36.92
N PRO A 233 26.76 33.64 -38.08
CA PRO A 233 25.98 32.41 -38.28
C PRO A 233 26.83 31.14 -38.52
N ALA A 234 28.16 31.22 -38.45
CA ALA A 234 29.08 30.12 -38.78
C ALA A 234 29.48 29.29 -37.55
N GLN A 235 28.58 29.15 -36.58
CA GLN A 235 28.83 28.38 -35.36
C GLN A 235 28.88 26.88 -35.66
N THR A 236 29.60 26.16 -34.80
CA THR A 236 29.65 24.70 -34.81
C THR A 236 29.33 24.18 -33.41
N TYR A 237 28.90 22.93 -33.32
CA TYR A 237 28.83 22.21 -32.07
C TYR A 237 29.72 20.97 -32.14
N SER A 238 30.22 20.55 -30.99
CA SER A 238 30.86 19.27 -30.80
C SER A 238 30.28 18.58 -29.58
N VAL A 239 30.14 17.25 -29.65
CA VAL A 239 29.71 16.40 -28.56
C VAL A 239 30.88 15.50 -28.21
N THR A 240 31.35 15.63 -26.98
CA THR A 240 32.43 14.81 -26.42
C THR A 240 31.84 13.86 -25.40
N ASP A 241 32.14 12.58 -25.54
CA ASP A 241 31.93 11.60 -24.48
C ASP A 241 33.04 11.81 -23.44
N VAL A 242 32.65 12.31 -22.27
CA VAL A 242 33.57 12.63 -21.17
C VAL A 242 34.06 11.35 -20.49
N THR A 243 33.32 10.26 -20.62
CA THR A 243 33.65 8.95 -20.03
C THR A 243 34.81 8.30 -20.78
N THR A 244 34.78 8.38 -22.11
CA THR A 244 35.82 7.79 -22.98
C THR A 244 36.87 8.81 -23.45
N GLY A 245 36.57 10.10 -23.35
CA GLY A 245 37.42 11.20 -23.81
C GLY A 245 37.36 11.45 -25.33
N GLY A 246 36.46 10.77 -26.04
CA GLY A 246 36.34 10.85 -27.50
C GLY A 246 35.28 11.83 -27.97
N VAL A 247 35.50 12.48 -29.12
CA VAL A 247 34.45 13.24 -29.82
C VAL A 247 33.53 12.26 -30.53
N VAL A 248 32.23 12.34 -30.26
CA VAL A 248 31.20 11.43 -30.79
C VAL A 248 30.61 11.98 -32.08
N VAL A 249 30.23 13.25 -32.07
CA VAL A 249 29.64 13.94 -33.22
C VAL A 249 30.01 15.43 -33.18
N GLY A 250 30.03 16.07 -34.35
CA GLY A 250 30.13 17.51 -34.45
C GLY A 250 29.62 17.99 -35.80
N GLY A 251 29.30 19.27 -35.90
CA GLY A 251 28.75 19.82 -37.13
C GLY A 251 28.42 21.30 -37.03
N PRO A 252 27.85 21.89 -38.11
CA PRO A 252 27.34 23.25 -38.05
C PRO A 252 26.22 23.34 -37.02
N PHE A 253 26.18 24.46 -36.29
CA PHE A 253 25.19 24.76 -35.28
C PHE A 253 24.25 25.87 -35.75
N SER A 254 22.96 25.69 -35.51
CA SER A 254 21.96 26.74 -35.63
C SER A 254 21.03 26.71 -34.42
N ALA A 255 20.61 27.88 -33.93
CA ALA A 255 19.75 27.98 -32.76
C ALA A 255 18.41 27.27 -33.01
N GLY A 256 18.00 26.42 -32.08
CA GLY A 256 16.81 25.58 -32.21
C GLY A 256 17.04 24.28 -32.98
N GLN A 257 18.27 23.95 -33.38
CA GLN A 257 18.58 22.65 -33.98
C GLN A 257 18.67 21.55 -32.90
N SER A 258 18.13 20.37 -33.21
CA SER A 258 18.35 19.17 -32.39
C SER A 258 19.73 18.58 -32.65
N VAL A 259 20.44 18.29 -31.56
CA VAL A 259 21.71 17.55 -31.53
C VAL A 259 21.39 16.10 -31.18
N SER A 260 21.74 15.15 -32.04
CA SER A 260 21.42 13.74 -31.86
C SER A 260 22.67 12.86 -32.00
N PHE A 261 22.86 11.93 -31.06
CA PHE A 261 23.99 11.00 -30.99
C PHE A 261 23.65 9.87 -30.00
N ASP A 262 24.23 8.68 -30.15
CA ASP A 262 24.12 7.56 -29.19
C ASP A 262 22.69 7.30 -28.64
N GLY A 263 21.67 7.41 -29.50
CA GLY A 263 20.26 7.21 -29.13
C GLY A 263 19.61 8.35 -28.32
N LEU A 264 20.34 9.45 -28.12
CA LEU A 264 19.93 10.66 -27.42
C LEU A 264 19.61 11.77 -28.42
N THR A 265 18.71 12.67 -28.05
CA THR A 265 18.55 13.96 -28.72
C THR A 265 18.22 15.05 -27.72
N ALA A 266 18.80 16.23 -27.92
CA ALA A 266 18.49 17.43 -27.15
C ALA A 266 18.53 18.66 -28.07
N GLN A 267 17.72 19.67 -27.76
CA GLN A 267 17.62 20.89 -28.54
C GLN A 267 18.23 22.05 -27.76
N ILE A 268 19.16 22.77 -28.40
CA ILE A 268 19.75 23.98 -27.82
C ILE A 268 19.12 25.21 -28.46
N SER A 269 18.59 26.10 -27.64
CA SER A 269 17.86 27.30 -28.06
C SER A 269 18.45 28.56 -27.45
N GLY A 270 18.11 29.71 -28.03
CA GLY A 270 18.61 31.00 -27.59
C GLY A 270 19.87 31.48 -28.33
N PRO A 271 20.36 32.68 -28.00
CA PRO A 271 21.50 33.31 -28.66
C PRO A 271 22.82 32.73 -28.15
N ALA A 272 23.13 31.49 -28.55
CA ALA A 272 24.39 30.83 -28.19
C ALA A 272 25.60 31.68 -28.58
N VAL A 273 26.62 31.67 -27.73
CA VAL A 273 27.91 32.31 -28.00
C VAL A 273 29.05 31.29 -27.93
N ASP A 274 30.22 31.69 -28.43
CA ASP A 274 31.43 30.88 -28.38
C ASP A 274 31.74 30.46 -26.93
N GLY A 275 32.01 29.17 -26.73
CA GLY A 275 32.29 28.57 -25.43
C GLY A 275 31.05 28.17 -24.61
N ASP A 276 29.82 28.41 -25.08
CA ASP A 276 28.64 27.90 -24.37
C ASP A 276 28.71 26.36 -24.32
N SER A 277 28.50 25.78 -23.15
CA SER A 277 28.60 24.32 -22.97
C SER A 277 27.48 23.77 -22.10
N PHE A 278 27.13 22.51 -22.36
CA PHE A 278 26.06 21.78 -21.71
C PHE A 278 26.55 20.39 -21.35
N ARG A 279 26.06 19.84 -20.25
CA ARG A 279 26.36 18.47 -19.83
C ARG A 279 25.14 17.58 -19.97
N ILE A 280 25.40 16.33 -20.31
CA ILE A 280 24.42 15.25 -20.28
C ILE A 280 24.98 14.15 -19.38
N THR A 281 24.30 13.86 -18.28
CA THR A 281 24.68 12.80 -17.34
C THR A 281 23.59 11.73 -17.24
N PRO A 282 23.91 10.46 -16.98
CA PRO A 282 22.91 9.42 -16.77
C PRO A 282 21.93 9.77 -15.64
N SER A 283 20.68 9.33 -15.78
CA SER A 283 19.67 9.49 -14.73
C SER A 283 19.96 8.56 -13.56
N THR A 284 19.69 9.06 -12.35
CA THR A 284 19.85 8.40 -11.05
C THR A 284 18.54 8.45 -10.28
N ALA A 285 18.33 7.49 -9.37
CA ALA A 285 17.09 7.39 -8.57
C ALA A 285 17.23 8.03 -7.18
N ASP A 286 17.78 9.25 -7.15
CA ASP A 286 18.07 10.01 -5.93
C ASP A 286 17.46 11.42 -5.94
N LEU A 287 16.60 11.72 -6.92
CA LEU A 287 15.91 12.99 -7.02
C LEU A 287 14.88 13.10 -5.89
N ARG A 288 15.01 14.14 -5.08
CA ARG A 288 14.11 14.43 -3.95
C ARG A 288 13.17 15.57 -4.29
N LEU A 289 11.89 15.38 -4.03
CA LEU A 289 10.85 16.37 -4.27
C LEU A 289 11.20 17.73 -3.67
N PHE A 290 11.55 17.75 -2.39
CA PHE A 290 11.78 19.00 -1.67
C PHE A 290 13.04 19.73 -2.17
N ASP A 291 14.08 19.00 -2.59
CA ASP A 291 15.30 19.59 -3.18
C ASP A 291 14.97 20.28 -4.52
N VAL A 292 14.08 19.70 -5.33
CA VAL A 292 13.60 20.31 -6.59
C VAL A 292 12.86 21.62 -6.30
N LEU A 293 11.96 21.62 -5.32
CA LEU A 293 11.18 22.80 -4.94
C LEU A 293 12.06 23.90 -4.31
N ASP A 294 13.05 23.51 -3.52
CA ASP A 294 14.00 24.43 -2.91
C ASP A 294 14.91 25.07 -3.95
N ARG A 295 15.43 24.28 -4.89
CA ARG A 295 16.20 24.77 -6.04
C ARG A 295 15.38 25.74 -6.88
N ALA A 296 14.13 25.38 -7.22
CA ALA A 296 13.22 26.24 -7.97
C ALA A 296 12.94 27.56 -7.24
N THR A 297 12.65 27.50 -5.94
CA THR A 297 12.40 28.69 -5.10
C THR A 297 13.63 29.59 -5.02
N ALA A 298 14.83 29.02 -4.86
CA ALA A 298 16.08 29.76 -4.86
C ALA A 298 16.36 30.43 -6.22
N ALA A 299 16.14 29.69 -7.32
CA ALA A 299 16.31 30.18 -8.68
C ALA A 299 15.39 31.38 -8.99
N LEU A 300 14.15 31.36 -8.49
CA LEU A 300 13.17 32.44 -8.65
C LEU A 300 13.44 33.67 -7.78
N ARG A 301 14.12 33.50 -6.65
CA ARG A 301 14.49 34.60 -5.74
C ARG A 301 15.80 35.29 -6.13
N THR A 302 16.58 34.67 -7.00
CA THR A 302 17.86 35.22 -7.44
C THR A 302 17.61 36.35 -8.44
N PRO A 303 17.96 37.61 -8.11
CA PRO A 303 17.67 38.76 -8.95
C PRO A 303 18.65 38.89 -10.11
N LEU A 304 18.32 39.73 -11.09
CA LEU A 304 19.20 40.14 -12.20
C LEU A 304 19.73 38.99 -13.08
N ARG A 305 18.99 37.88 -13.16
CA ARG A 305 19.35 36.73 -14.03
C ARG A 305 19.06 37.03 -15.50
N GLY A 306 19.92 36.53 -16.38
CA GLY A 306 19.66 36.58 -17.82
C GLY A 306 18.48 35.70 -18.22
N ASN A 307 17.85 36.01 -19.36
CA ASN A 307 16.74 35.20 -19.87
C ASN A 307 17.12 33.73 -20.07
N ALA A 308 18.33 33.44 -20.55
CA ALA A 308 18.80 32.07 -20.76
C ALA A 308 18.88 31.27 -19.45
N GLU A 309 19.43 31.87 -18.39
CA GLU A 309 19.48 31.27 -17.06
C GLU A 309 18.08 30.99 -16.51
N ILE A 310 17.17 31.94 -16.67
CA ILE A 310 15.76 31.79 -16.26
C ILE A 310 15.13 30.62 -17.00
N GLN A 311 15.25 30.56 -18.33
CA GLN A 311 14.70 29.47 -19.14
C GLN A 311 15.29 28.11 -18.73
N GLN A 312 16.61 28.02 -18.58
CA GLN A 312 17.30 26.80 -18.18
C GLN A 312 16.82 26.28 -16.82
N SER A 313 16.87 27.11 -15.78
CA SER A 313 16.41 26.71 -14.44
C SER A 313 14.92 26.34 -14.38
N ASN A 314 14.09 26.95 -15.23
CA ASN A 314 12.68 26.61 -15.33
C ASN A 314 12.46 25.26 -16.03
N ILE A 315 13.20 24.97 -17.10
CA ILE A 315 13.19 23.68 -17.79
C ILE A 315 13.61 22.57 -16.83
N GLU A 316 14.72 22.76 -16.11
CA GLU A 316 15.19 21.80 -15.10
C GLU A 316 14.14 21.53 -14.02
N SER A 317 13.56 22.61 -13.47
CA SER A 317 12.55 22.50 -12.42
C SER A 317 11.29 21.79 -12.91
N LEU A 318 10.79 22.12 -14.09
CA LEU A 318 9.60 21.49 -14.67
C LEU A 318 9.84 20.02 -15.02
N ARG A 319 10.99 19.70 -15.62
CA ARG A 319 11.39 18.34 -15.96
C ARG A 319 11.50 17.47 -14.71
N ASP A 320 12.20 17.94 -13.68
CA ASP A 320 12.37 17.22 -12.42
C ASP A 320 11.03 17.07 -11.69
N LEU A 321 10.19 18.12 -11.68
CA LEU A 321 8.84 18.06 -11.11
C LEU A 321 7.95 17.03 -11.82
N ASP A 322 8.04 16.94 -13.14
CA ASP A 322 7.29 15.95 -13.92
C ASP A 322 7.73 14.51 -13.57
N GLN A 323 9.03 14.26 -13.34
CA GLN A 323 9.51 12.95 -12.86
C GLN A 323 9.01 12.62 -11.45
N VAL A 324 8.99 13.60 -10.55
CA VAL A 324 8.46 13.42 -9.20
C VAL A 324 6.96 13.14 -9.26
N PHE A 325 6.21 13.87 -10.10
CA PHE A 325 4.79 13.63 -10.31
C PHE A 325 4.54 12.21 -10.82
N THR A 326 5.29 11.72 -11.81
CA THR A 326 5.21 10.34 -12.27
C THR A 326 5.52 9.33 -11.16
N THR A 327 6.53 9.60 -10.33
CA THR A 327 6.88 8.74 -9.19
C THR A 327 5.73 8.62 -8.20
N ILE A 328 5.10 9.75 -7.84
CA ILE A 328 3.95 9.77 -6.93
C ILE A 328 2.77 9.00 -7.53
N GLN A 329 2.49 9.14 -8.83
CA GLN A 329 1.45 8.37 -9.50
C GLN A 329 1.74 6.86 -9.53
N ASN A 330 3.01 6.47 -9.67
CA ASN A 330 3.41 5.07 -9.60
C ASN A 330 3.23 4.50 -8.19
N VAL A 331 3.65 5.24 -7.15
CA VAL A 331 3.44 4.81 -5.75
C VAL A 331 1.96 4.74 -5.43
N ARG A 332 1.17 5.72 -5.89
CA ARG A 332 -0.30 5.72 -5.75
C ARG A 332 -0.93 4.50 -6.40
N SER A 333 -0.49 4.15 -7.61
CA SER A 333 -0.94 2.93 -8.31
C SER A 333 -0.60 1.66 -7.53
N LEU A 334 0.59 1.58 -6.93
CA LEU A 334 0.98 0.47 -6.05
C LEU A 334 0.11 0.38 -4.79
N VAL A 335 -0.26 1.52 -4.20
CA VAL A 335 -1.18 1.56 -3.05
C VAL A 335 -2.58 1.09 -3.47
N GLY A 336 -3.06 1.52 -4.64
CA GLY A 336 -4.30 1.04 -5.23
C GLY A 336 -4.31 -0.48 -5.47
N GLU A 337 -3.21 -1.05 -5.95
CA GLU A 337 -3.05 -2.50 -6.07
C GLU A 337 -3.14 -3.21 -4.71
N ARG A 338 -2.50 -2.65 -3.67
CA ARG A 338 -2.60 -3.18 -2.30
C ARG A 338 -4.03 -3.13 -1.78
N LEU A 339 -4.79 -2.07 -2.05
CA LEU A 339 -6.21 -1.99 -1.69
C LEU A 339 -7.03 -3.10 -2.38
N ASN A 340 -6.81 -3.34 -3.67
CA ASN A 340 -7.48 -4.44 -4.38
C ASN A 340 -7.12 -5.83 -3.80
N LEU A 341 -5.87 -6.03 -3.40
CA LEU A 341 -5.44 -7.25 -2.72
C LEU A 341 -6.12 -7.42 -1.35
N LEU A 342 -6.33 -6.34 -0.61
CA LEU A 342 -7.08 -6.35 0.65
C LEU A 342 -8.55 -6.73 0.41
N ASP A 343 -9.20 -6.20 -0.62
CA ASP A 343 -10.60 -6.56 -0.96
C ASP A 343 -10.76 -8.05 -1.30
N GLY A 344 -9.82 -8.59 -2.10
CA GLY A 344 -9.79 -10.03 -2.40
C GLY A 344 -9.55 -10.89 -1.16
N SER A 345 -8.67 -10.43 -0.27
CA SER A 345 -8.37 -11.12 0.99
C SER A 345 -9.54 -11.08 1.97
N GLU A 346 -10.26 -9.96 2.05
CA GLU A 346 -11.47 -9.83 2.86
C GLU A 346 -12.55 -10.82 2.42
N THR A 347 -12.76 -10.94 1.11
CA THR A 347 -13.73 -11.88 0.55
C THR A 347 -13.37 -13.32 0.90
N ARG A 348 -12.09 -13.69 0.75
CA ARG A 348 -11.59 -15.03 1.09
C ARG A 348 -11.70 -15.33 2.59
N LEU A 349 -11.32 -14.38 3.44
CA LEU A 349 -11.44 -14.52 4.90
C LEU A 349 -12.89 -14.65 5.33
N SER A 350 -13.80 -13.86 4.76
CA SER A 350 -15.24 -13.95 5.04
C SER A 350 -15.82 -15.30 4.63
N GLY A 351 -15.43 -15.82 3.46
CA GLY A 351 -15.81 -17.17 3.03
C GLY A 351 -15.27 -18.27 3.95
N LEU A 352 -14.01 -18.15 4.38
CA LEU A 352 -13.40 -19.10 5.31
C LEU A 352 -14.08 -19.06 6.69
N LYS A 353 -14.46 -17.87 7.17
CA LYS A 353 -15.23 -17.71 8.41
C LYS A 353 -16.58 -18.42 8.32
N LEU A 354 -17.32 -18.17 7.25
CA LEU A 354 -18.63 -18.79 7.02
C LEU A 354 -18.54 -20.32 6.94
N TYR A 355 -17.53 -20.83 6.22
CA TYR A 355 -17.26 -22.28 6.15
C TYR A 355 -17.04 -22.88 7.54
N ASN A 356 -16.15 -22.28 8.36
CA ASN A 356 -15.89 -22.79 9.70
C ASN A 356 -17.09 -22.62 10.65
N GLN A 357 -17.91 -21.58 10.47
CA GLN A 357 -19.17 -21.43 11.20
C GLN A 357 -20.17 -22.53 10.83
N SER A 358 -20.28 -22.90 9.56
CA SER A 358 -21.11 -24.00 9.10
C SER A 358 -20.60 -25.35 9.61
N GLU A 359 -19.29 -25.60 9.58
CA GLU A 359 -18.69 -26.81 10.14
C GLU A 359 -18.89 -26.91 11.65
N ARG A 360 -18.81 -25.78 12.37
CA ARG A 360 -19.12 -25.73 13.81
C ARG A 360 -20.60 -26.07 14.05
N SER A 361 -21.50 -25.40 13.34
CA SER A 361 -22.96 -25.63 13.44
C SER A 361 -23.32 -27.09 13.15
N ALA A 362 -22.77 -27.68 12.10
CA ALA A 362 -23.00 -29.08 11.74
C ALA A 362 -22.47 -30.09 12.79
N ALA A 363 -21.50 -29.69 13.62
CA ALA A 363 -20.94 -30.53 14.67
C ALA A 363 -21.58 -30.28 16.06
N GLU A 364 -22.06 -29.07 16.33
CA GLU A 364 -22.52 -28.61 17.65
C GLU A 364 -24.03 -28.45 17.75
N ASP A 365 -24.70 -27.98 16.70
CA ASP A 365 -26.09 -27.55 16.78
C ASP A 365 -27.06 -28.73 16.69
N LEU A 366 -28.15 -28.64 17.45
CA LEU A 366 -29.20 -29.66 17.48
C LEU A 366 -30.24 -29.40 16.40
N ASP A 367 -30.62 -30.43 15.65
CA ASP A 367 -31.87 -30.41 14.88
C ASP A 367 -33.05 -30.49 15.86
N MET A 368 -33.64 -29.33 16.16
CA MET A 368 -34.76 -29.20 17.08
C MET A 368 -35.96 -30.06 16.64
N THR A 369 -36.18 -30.23 15.34
CA THR A 369 -37.34 -30.97 14.82
C THR A 369 -37.19 -32.44 15.14
N GLU A 370 -36.02 -33.01 14.83
CA GLU A 370 -35.72 -34.40 15.15
C GLU A 370 -35.67 -34.62 16.67
N ALA A 371 -35.07 -33.69 17.42
CA ALA A 371 -34.92 -33.80 18.87
C ALA A 371 -36.26 -33.74 19.61
N ILE A 372 -37.19 -32.87 19.21
CA ILE A 372 -38.54 -32.80 19.78
C ILE A 372 -39.28 -34.11 19.51
N SER A 373 -39.20 -34.62 18.27
CA SER A 373 -39.82 -35.90 17.91
C SER A 373 -39.28 -37.06 18.76
N ARG A 374 -37.94 -37.12 18.91
CA ARG A 374 -37.26 -38.11 19.74
C ARG A 374 -37.66 -38.01 21.21
N PHE A 375 -37.73 -36.79 21.76
CA PHE A 375 -38.15 -36.54 23.14
C PHE A 375 -39.57 -37.02 23.41
N GLU A 376 -40.51 -36.74 22.52
CA GLU A 376 -41.91 -37.21 22.66
C GLU A 376 -42.01 -38.74 22.59
N VAL A 377 -41.25 -39.38 21.71
CA VAL A 377 -41.15 -40.85 21.66
C VAL A 377 -40.55 -41.41 22.95
N GLN A 378 -39.46 -40.82 23.46
CA GLN A 378 -38.82 -41.22 24.71
C GLN A 378 -39.79 -41.11 25.89
N LYS A 379 -40.48 -39.97 26.04
CA LYS A 379 -41.50 -39.72 27.05
C LYS A 379 -42.65 -40.73 26.98
N SER A 380 -43.23 -40.92 25.80
CA SER A 380 -44.30 -41.91 25.57
C SER A 380 -43.85 -43.33 25.93
N SER A 381 -42.61 -43.69 25.55
CA SER A 381 -42.04 -45.00 25.86
C SER A 381 -41.78 -45.21 27.36
N TYR A 382 -41.36 -44.16 28.07
CA TYR A 382 -41.14 -44.18 29.50
C TYR A 382 -42.46 -44.35 30.26
N ASP A 383 -43.50 -43.62 29.86
CA ASP A 383 -44.86 -43.76 30.40
C ASP A 383 -45.43 -45.16 30.16
N ALA A 384 -45.22 -45.72 28.96
CA ALA A 384 -45.62 -47.09 28.64
C ALA A 384 -44.88 -48.13 29.49
N ALA A 385 -43.57 -47.95 29.68
CA ALA A 385 -42.75 -48.83 30.53
C ALA A 385 -43.20 -48.77 32.00
N LEU A 386 -43.50 -47.57 32.53
CA LEU A 386 -44.05 -47.40 33.89
C LEU A 386 -45.39 -48.12 34.05
N ARG A 387 -46.29 -48.00 33.07
CA ARG A 387 -47.59 -48.70 33.09
C ARG A 387 -47.42 -50.22 33.01
N SER A 388 -46.53 -50.71 32.15
CA SER A 388 -46.21 -52.14 32.04
C SER A 388 -45.63 -52.68 33.33
N TYR A 389 -44.69 -51.96 33.94
CA TYR A 389 -44.11 -52.30 35.23
C TYR A 389 -45.17 -52.35 36.34
N ALA A 390 -46.05 -51.35 36.41
CA ALA A 390 -47.16 -51.34 37.37
C ALA A 390 -48.15 -52.50 37.16
N ALA A 391 -48.40 -52.91 35.91
CA ALA A 391 -49.23 -54.06 35.58
C ALA A 391 -48.59 -55.39 35.98
N VAL A 392 -47.28 -55.56 35.76
CA VAL A 392 -46.52 -56.75 36.19
C VAL A 392 -46.46 -56.82 37.72
N GLN A 393 -46.20 -55.70 38.40
CA GLN A 393 -46.27 -55.63 39.87
C GLN A 393 -47.64 -56.07 40.39
N ARG A 394 -48.74 -55.60 39.78
CA ARG A 394 -50.11 -56.03 40.14
C ARG A 394 -50.36 -57.53 39.90
N LEU A 395 -49.90 -58.11 38.79
CA LEU A 395 -50.06 -59.54 38.50
C LEU A 395 -49.30 -60.44 39.50
N THR A 396 -48.09 -60.03 39.89
CA THR A 396 -47.29 -60.78 40.90
C THR A 396 -47.91 -60.73 42.29
N LEU A 397 -48.53 -59.61 42.68
CA LEU A 397 -49.32 -59.49 43.92
C LEU A 397 -50.59 -60.36 43.89
N PHE A 398 -51.29 -60.42 42.75
CA PHE A 398 -52.44 -61.31 42.58
C PHE A 398 -52.07 -62.80 42.61
N GLN A 399 -50.90 -63.19 42.12
CA GLN A 399 -50.40 -64.56 42.25
C GLN A 399 -49.87 -64.89 43.66
N TYR A 400 -49.34 -63.89 44.38
CA TYR A 400 -48.93 -64.04 45.77
C TYR A 400 -50.11 -64.15 46.74
N LEU A 401 -51.26 -63.54 46.41
CA LEU A 401 -52.50 -63.57 47.21
C LEU A 401 -53.44 -64.74 46.87
N ASN A 402 -53.19 -65.51 45.80
CA ASN A 402 -53.97 -66.68 45.37
C ASN A 402 -53.32 -68.04 45.70
N PHE A 403 -52.35 -68.04 46.62
CA PHE A 403 -51.95 -69.17 47.46
C PHE A 403 -52.11 -68.74 48.92
#